data_AF-A0A2V6SNT7-F1
#
_entry.id   AF-A0A2V6SNT7-F1
#
_cell.length_a   1.000
_cell.length_b   1.000
_cell.length_c   1.000
_cell.angle_alpha   90.00
_cell.angle_beta   90.00
_cell.angle_gamma   90.00
#
_symmetry.space_group_name_H-M   'P 1'
#
loop_
_entity.id
_entity.type
_entity.pdbx_description
1 polymer ?
#
loop_
_entity_poly.entity_id
_entity_poly.type
_entity_poly.pdbx_seq_one_letter_code
_entity_poly.pdbx_strand_id
1 'polypeptide(L)'
;MPSASPRRCRGRRGSWSGSPAGVTRASRRCAPRGARTPRRRWARPGRARAKWRPRRRTRSRWRPGREGAVSGPESRIDRTFARLRARGERALVSYVCAGDPSLEVTAALVEEAARQGADLIEVGLPFSDPLADGPTIQRAGARALERGV
;
A
#
# COMPACT_ATOMS: atom_id res chain seq x y z
N MET A 1 19.46 -40.80 18.54
CA MET A 1 19.58 -41.70 17.35
C MET A 1 18.49 -42.75 17.44
N PRO A 2 17.81 -43.22 16.37
CA PRO A 2 17.89 -42.89 14.94
C PRO A 2 16.56 -42.28 14.38
N SER A 3 16.66 -41.28 13.49
CA SER A 3 16.34 -41.33 12.05
C SER A 3 14.84 -41.31 11.67
N ALA A 4 14.37 -40.13 11.28
CA ALA A 4 13.10 -39.91 10.59
C ALA A 4 13.20 -40.37 9.13
N SER A 5 12.22 -41.17 8.68
CA SER A 5 12.05 -41.60 7.29
C SER A 5 10.89 -40.83 6.65
N PRO A 6 11.09 -40.05 5.56
CA PRO A 6 9.98 -39.38 4.90
C PRO A 6 9.26 -40.31 3.93
N ARG A 7 7.94 -40.40 4.08
CA ARG A 7 7.04 -41.16 3.21
C ARG A 7 7.03 -40.59 1.79
N ARG A 8 7.12 -41.51 0.84
CA ARG A 8 7.16 -41.35 -0.61
C ARG A 8 5.76 -40.96 -1.12
N CYS A 9 5.54 -39.71 -1.54
CA CYS A 9 4.37 -39.38 -2.36
C CYS A 9 4.64 -39.77 -3.81
N ARG A 10 3.83 -40.70 -4.32
CA ARG A 10 3.94 -41.29 -5.65
C ARG A 10 3.54 -40.26 -6.71
N GLY A 11 4.41 -40.06 -7.71
CA GLY A 11 4.12 -39.25 -8.88
C GLY A 11 3.04 -39.87 -9.76
N ARG A 12 2.10 -39.05 -10.23
CA ARG A 12 1.21 -39.38 -11.33
C ARG A 12 1.97 -39.25 -12.65
N ARG A 13 1.88 -40.30 -13.47
CA ARG A 13 2.41 -40.39 -14.83
C ARG A 13 1.42 -39.72 -15.77
N GLY A 14 1.86 -38.69 -16.49
CA GLY A 14 1.21 -38.22 -17.71
C GLY A 14 2.01 -38.72 -18.90
N SER A 15 1.38 -39.49 -19.77
CA SER A 15 1.93 -40.03 -21.01
C SER A 15 1.76 -39.00 -22.14
N TRP A 16 2.85 -38.50 -22.70
CA TRP A 16 2.86 -37.77 -23.96
C TRP A 16 3.76 -38.52 -24.97
N SER A 17 3.14 -38.94 -26.06
CA SER A 17 3.72 -39.63 -27.20
C SER A 17 4.20 -38.63 -28.25
N GLY A 18 5.46 -38.72 -28.68
CA GLY A 18 6.00 -37.98 -29.82
C GLY A 18 7.52 -37.78 -29.75
N SER A 19 8.28 -38.51 -30.59
CA SER A 19 9.73 -38.41 -30.82
C SER A 19 10.02 -37.60 -32.11
N PRO A 20 11.28 -37.29 -32.47
CA PRO A 20 12.36 -36.72 -31.66
C PRO A 20 13.07 -35.56 -32.40
N ALA A 21 13.30 -34.41 -31.77
CA ALA A 21 14.25 -33.43 -32.29
C ALA A 21 14.88 -32.63 -31.15
N GLY A 22 16.18 -32.84 -30.95
CA GLY A 22 17.11 -31.89 -30.35
C GLY A 22 16.76 -31.31 -28.98
N VAL A 23 16.90 -32.08 -27.91
CA VAL A 23 17.07 -31.50 -26.57
C VAL A 23 18.32 -32.10 -25.94
N THR A 24 19.39 -31.29 -25.90
CA THR A 24 20.62 -31.63 -25.19
C THR A 24 20.30 -31.79 -23.70
N ARG A 25 20.65 -32.97 -23.19
CA ARG A 25 20.49 -33.41 -21.81
C ARG A 25 21.34 -32.53 -20.88
N ALA A 26 20.77 -31.45 -20.36
CA ALA A 26 21.37 -30.71 -19.26
C ALA A 26 21.45 -31.62 -18.03
N SER A 27 22.65 -32.13 -17.76
CA SER A 27 22.96 -32.93 -16.59
C SER A 27 22.56 -32.18 -15.32
N ARG A 28 21.52 -32.67 -14.64
CA ARG A 28 21.19 -32.24 -13.28
C ARG A 28 22.31 -32.74 -12.36
N ARG A 29 23.34 -31.92 -12.16
CA ARG A 29 24.29 -32.12 -11.07
C ARG A 29 23.57 -31.77 -9.77
N CYS A 30 23.26 -32.79 -8.99
CA CYS A 30 22.93 -32.66 -7.58
C CYS A 30 24.12 -31.98 -6.88
N ALA A 31 23.92 -30.78 -6.34
CA ALA A 31 24.91 -30.15 -5.47
C ALA A 31 24.89 -30.82 -4.08
N PRO A 32 26.06 -31.03 -3.45
CA PRO A 32 26.17 -31.74 -2.18
C PRO A 32 25.54 -30.95 -1.03
N ARG A 33 24.85 -31.68 -0.14
CA ARG A 33 24.43 -31.19 1.18
C ARG A 33 25.68 -30.87 1.99
N GLY A 34 25.87 -29.61 2.39
CA GLY A 34 26.92 -29.28 3.36
C GLY A 34 27.61 -27.92 3.23
N ALA A 35 27.32 -27.11 2.21
CA ALA A 35 27.82 -25.75 2.18
C ALA A 35 26.96 -24.86 3.10
N ARG A 36 27.43 -24.62 4.33
CA ARG A 36 26.97 -23.48 5.13
C ARG A 36 27.28 -22.23 4.31
N THR A 37 26.28 -21.72 3.58
CA THR A 37 26.37 -20.41 2.97
C THR A 37 26.74 -19.43 4.07
N PRO A 38 27.79 -18.60 3.92
CA PRO A 38 27.98 -17.51 4.85
C PRO A 38 26.68 -16.71 4.77
N ARG A 39 25.97 -16.57 5.89
CA ARG A 39 24.87 -15.62 6.02
C ARG A 39 25.47 -14.31 5.50
N ARG A 40 25.07 -13.89 4.30
CA ARG A 40 25.35 -12.54 3.83
C ARG A 40 24.69 -11.67 4.87
N ARG A 41 25.51 -11.23 5.82
CA ARG A 41 25.18 -10.13 6.71
C ARG A 41 24.95 -9.02 5.71
N TRP A 42 23.69 -8.74 5.40
CA TRP A 42 23.32 -7.51 4.75
C TRP A 42 23.96 -6.45 5.62
N ALA A 43 25.07 -5.88 5.13
CA ALA A 43 25.63 -4.69 5.71
C ALA A 43 24.44 -3.74 5.75
N ARG A 44 23.99 -3.38 6.96
CA ARG A 44 23.03 -2.30 7.12
C ARG A 44 23.63 -1.16 6.29
N PRO A 45 22.97 -0.68 5.23
CA PRO A 45 23.41 0.55 4.61
C PRO A 45 23.51 1.53 5.76
N GLY A 46 24.70 2.10 5.96
CA GLY A 46 24.89 3.11 6.98
C GLY A 46 23.74 4.08 6.83
N ARG A 47 23.02 4.34 7.93
CA ARG A 47 22.01 5.40 7.96
C ARG A 47 22.78 6.69 7.72
N ALA A 48 23.01 7.02 6.45
CA ALA A 48 23.16 8.38 6.03
C ALA A 48 21.84 9.02 6.45
N ARG A 49 21.85 9.67 7.60
CA ARG A 49 20.83 10.65 7.95
C ARG A 49 20.90 11.64 6.80
N ALA A 50 20.08 11.45 5.77
CA ALA A 50 19.77 12.51 4.85
C ALA A 50 19.25 13.63 5.75
N LYS A 51 20.12 14.60 6.05
CA LYS A 51 19.72 15.81 6.73
C LYS A 51 18.67 16.39 5.82
N TRP A 52 17.41 16.26 6.21
CA TRP A 52 16.31 16.96 5.61
C TRP A 52 16.65 18.45 5.74
N ARG A 53 17.24 19.01 4.69
CA ARG A 53 17.50 20.43 4.58
C ARG A 53 16.13 21.01 4.23
N PRO A 54 15.52 21.85 5.08
CA PRO A 54 14.34 22.56 4.67
C PRO A 54 14.77 23.41 3.47
N ARG A 55 14.21 23.13 2.29
CA ARG A 55 14.31 24.08 1.18
C ARG A 55 13.89 25.44 1.75
N ARG A 56 14.71 26.47 1.53
CA ARG A 56 14.45 27.84 1.98
C ARG A 56 12.99 28.16 1.67
N ARG A 57 12.24 28.52 2.71
CA ARG A 57 10.85 28.98 2.65
C ARG A 57 10.78 30.14 1.64
N THR A 58 10.37 29.86 0.41
CA THR A 58 9.48 30.82 -0.24
C THR A 58 8.18 30.68 0.56
N ARG A 59 7.89 31.66 1.42
CA ARG A 59 6.52 31.84 1.91
C ARG A 59 5.71 32.11 0.65
N SER A 60 5.16 31.07 0.00
CA SER A 60 3.87 31.27 -0.64
C SER A 60 2.94 31.61 0.52
N ARG A 61 2.82 32.92 0.78
CA ARG A 61 1.82 33.45 1.67
C ARG A 61 0.51 32.94 1.08
N TRP A 62 -0.07 31.92 1.71
CA TRP A 62 -1.44 31.53 1.42
C TRP A 62 -2.26 32.81 1.53
N ARG A 63 -2.69 33.32 0.38
CA ARG A 63 -3.60 34.45 0.33
C ARG A 63 -4.97 33.83 0.57
N PRO A 64 -5.71 34.22 1.61
CA PRO A 64 -7.12 33.86 1.65
C PRO A 64 -7.71 34.36 0.32
N GLY A 65 -8.31 33.44 -0.44
CA GLY A 65 -9.16 33.83 -1.56
C GLY A 65 -10.18 34.82 -1.04
N ARG A 66 -10.58 35.79 -1.87
CA ARG A 66 -11.58 36.80 -1.51
C ARG A 66 -12.73 36.09 -0.78
N GLU A 67 -13.01 36.52 0.44
CA GLU A 67 -14.06 36.00 1.31
C GLU A 67 -15.40 36.23 0.61
N GLY A 68 -15.79 35.30 -0.26
CA GLY A 68 -17.19 35.08 -0.57
C GLY A 68 -17.77 34.40 0.66
N ALA A 69 -18.39 35.20 1.55
CA ALA A 69 -19.06 34.68 2.73
C ALA A 69 -20.08 33.64 2.30
N VAL A 70 -19.81 32.36 2.58
CA VAL A 70 -20.81 31.30 2.45
C VAL A 70 -21.80 31.56 3.58
N SER A 71 -22.98 32.07 3.26
CA SER A 71 -24.03 32.42 4.22
C SER A 71 -24.74 31.16 4.73
N GLY A 72 -24.06 30.37 5.56
CA GLY A 72 -24.59 29.17 6.19
C GLY A 72 -24.04 28.98 7.60
N PRO A 73 -24.68 28.11 8.42
CA PRO A 73 -24.15 27.76 9.73
C PRO A 73 -22.75 27.12 9.60
N GLU A 74 -21.88 27.38 10.57
CA GLU A 74 -20.49 26.89 10.57
C GLU A 74 -20.42 25.36 10.39
N SER A 75 -19.71 24.89 9.36
CA SER A 75 -19.63 23.46 9.09
C SER A 75 -18.68 22.74 10.06
N ARG A 76 -18.80 21.41 10.14
CA ARG A 76 -17.85 20.57 10.90
C ARG A 76 -16.40 20.76 10.40
N ILE A 77 -16.23 21.02 9.10
CA ILE A 77 -14.93 21.24 8.46
C ILE A 77 -14.35 22.59 8.91
N ASP A 78 -15.18 23.65 8.90
CA ASP A 78 -14.77 24.98 9.34
C ASP A 78 -14.28 24.96 10.79
N ARG A 79 -15.03 24.29 11.67
CA ARG A 79 -14.67 24.10 13.09
C ARG A 79 -13.33 23.39 13.26
N THR A 80 -13.08 22.34 12.48
CA THR A 80 -11.80 21.61 12.52
C THR A 80 -10.64 22.50 12.11
N PHE A 81 -10.77 23.23 11.00
CA PHE A 81 -9.71 24.14 10.56
C PHE A 81 -9.53 25.35 11.49
N ALA A 82 -10.60 25.87 12.09
CA ALA A 82 -10.51 26.92 13.10
C ALA A 82 -9.70 26.46 14.32
N ARG A 83 -9.99 25.26 14.84
CA ARG A 83 -9.25 24.63 15.94
C ARG A 83 -7.76 24.44 15.61
N LEU A 84 -7.44 23.93 14.41
CA LEU A 84 -6.07 23.72 13.98
C LEU A 84 -5.28 25.02 13.81
N ARG A 85 -5.92 26.05 13.23
CA ARG A 85 -5.32 27.40 13.12
C ARG A 85 -5.01 28.00 14.48
N ALA A 86 -5.92 27.87 15.44
CA ALA A 86 -5.70 28.35 16.81
C ALA A 86 -4.49 27.68 17.49
N ARG A 87 -4.17 26.44 17.12
CA ARG A 87 -3.00 25.68 17.59
C ARG A 87 -1.74 25.87 16.75
N GLY A 88 -1.83 26.57 15.62
CA GLY A 88 -0.72 26.72 14.67
C GLY A 88 -0.35 25.42 13.95
N GLU A 89 -1.27 24.46 13.88
CA GLU A 89 -1.09 23.12 13.31
C GLU A 89 -1.59 23.05 11.85
N ARG A 90 -1.17 22.00 11.14
CA ARG A 90 -1.67 21.67 9.79
C ARG A 90 -2.60 20.48 9.89
N ALA A 91 -3.63 20.43 9.05
CA ALA A 91 -4.54 19.30 8.98
C ALA A 91 -3.85 18.06 8.38
N LEU A 92 -4.11 16.90 8.97
CA LEU A 92 -3.90 15.59 8.35
C LEU A 92 -5.21 15.13 7.70
N VAL A 93 -5.20 15.02 6.37
CA VAL A 93 -6.35 14.50 5.60
C VAL A 93 -5.96 13.15 5.02
N SER A 94 -6.67 12.10 5.42
CA SER A 94 -6.39 10.74 4.98
C SER A 94 -7.45 10.25 4.00
N TYR A 95 -7.03 9.61 2.91
CA TYR A 95 -7.92 9.05 1.90
C TYR A 95 -8.03 7.53 2.05
N VAL A 96 -9.25 7.00 1.90
CA VAL A 96 -9.53 5.56 1.78
C VAL A 96 -10.48 5.32 0.60
N CYS A 97 -10.23 4.26 -0.18
CA CYS A 97 -11.16 3.82 -1.21
C CYS A 97 -12.21 2.91 -0.58
N ALA A 98 -13.49 3.27 -0.71
CA ALA A 98 -14.59 2.48 -0.18
C ALA A 98 -14.61 1.10 -0.83
N GLY A 99 -14.72 0.05 -0.02
CA GLY A 99 -14.80 -1.32 -0.52
C GLY A 99 -13.45 -2.00 -0.77
N ASP A 100 -12.32 -1.34 -0.52
CA ASP A 100 -10.99 -1.94 -0.64
C ASP A 100 -10.34 -2.19 0.73
N PRO A 101 -10.15 -3.45 1.17
CA PRO A 101 -10.55 -4.69 0.51
C PRO A 101 -12.03 -5.08 0.71
N SER A 102 -12.75 -4.45 1.65
CA SER A 102 -14.20 -4.62 1.83
C SER A 102 -14.78 -3.42 2.60
N LEU A 103 -16.11 -3.27 2.61
CA LEU A 103 -16.78 -2.17 3.33
C LEU A 103 -16.58 -2.25 4.85
N GLU A 104 -16.51 -3.46 5.40
CA GLU A 104 -16.22 -3.69 6.82
C GLU A 104 -14.83 -3.19 7.19
N VAL A 105 -13.85 -3.45 6.32
CA VAL A 105 -12.48 -2.96 6.51
C VAL A 105 -12.42 -1.44 6.29
N THR A 106 -13.16 -0.89 5.33
CA THR A 106 -13.29 0.57 5.18
C THR A 106 -13.78 1.22 6.47
N ALA A 107 -14.84 0.70 7.09
CA ALA A 107 -15.36 1.23 8.36
C ALA A 107 -14.30 1.19 9.47
N ALA A 108 -13.63 0.05 9.64
CA ALA A 108 -12.56 -0.10 10.63
C ALA A 108 -11.38 0.86 10.38
N LEU A 109 -11.01 1.08 9.11
CA LEU A 109 -9.95 2.03 8.74
C LEU A 109 -10.33 3.47 9.03
N VAL A 110 -11.59 3.86 8.80
CA VAL A 110 -12.08 5.22 9.11
C VAL A 110 -12.04 5.47 10.62
N GLU A 111 -12.55 4.53 11.41
CA GLU A 111 -12.52 4.63 12.88
C GLU A 111 -11.08 4.71 13.41
N GLU A 112 -10.20 3.84 12.91
CA GLU A 112 -8.80 3.81 13.31
C GLU A 112 -8.07 5.08 12.88
N ALA A 113 -8.30 5.59 11.67
CA ALA A 113 -7.69 6.84 11.20
C ALA A 113 -8.11 8.02 12.09
N ALA A 114 -9.39 8.10 12.48
CA ALA A 114 -9.87 9.12 13.41
C ALA A 114 -9.18 8.98 14.79
N ARG A 115 -9.04 7.75 15.30
CA ARG A 115 -8.36 7.46 16.56
C ARG A 115 -6.86 7.81 16.54
N GLN A 116 -6.22 7.67 15.38
CA GLN A 116 -4.80 7.99 15.18
C GLN A 116 -4.53 9.47 14.87
N GLY A 117 -5.57 10.31 14.84
CA GLY A 117 -5.44 11.76 14.71
C GLY A 117 -5.56 12.29 13.28
N ALA A 118 -6.24 11.58 12.38
CA ALA A 118 -6.72 12.21 11.15
C ALA A 118 -7.75 13.30 11.49
N ASP A 119 -7.54 14.52 10.96
CA ASP A 119 -8.46 15.64 11.17
C ASP A 119 -9.67 15.56 10.23
N LEU A 120 -9.42 15.07 9.01
CA LEU A 120 -10.42 14.78 8.00
C LEU A 120 -10.11 13.43 7.36
N ILE A 121 -11.16 12.72 6.97
CA ILE A 121 -11.06 11.45 6.26
C ILE A 121 -11.89 11.58 4.98
N GLU A 122 -11.23 11.37 3.84
CA GLU A 122 -11.85 11.31 2.54
C GLU A 122 -12.18 9.85 2.21
N VAL A 123 -13.45 9.59 1.96
CA VAL A 123 -13.92 8.28 1.52
C VAL A 123 -14.23 8.37 0.04
N GLY A 124 -13.32 7.83 -0.78
CA GLY A 124 -13.47 7.79 -2.23
C GLY A 124 -14.40 6.67 -2.65
N LEU A 125 -15.40 6.99 -3.47
CA LEU A 125 -16.25 5.99 -4.09
C LEU A 125 -15.54 5.44 -5.33
N PRO A 126 -15.50 4.10 -5.53
CA PRO A 126 -14.89 3.53 -6.72
C PRO A 126 -15.66 3.95 -7.98
N PHE A 127 -14.94 4.15 -9.08
CA PHE A 127 -15.50 4.60 -10.36
C PHE A 127 -14.94 3.77 -11.51
N SER A 128 -15.77 3.45 -12.52
CA SER A 128 -15.40 2.57 -13.63
C SER A 128 -14.30 3.15 -14.51
N ASP A 129 -14.26 4.48 -14.64
CA ASP A 129 -13.36 5.18 -15.56
C ASP A 129 -12.48 6.23 -14.83
N PRO A 130 -11.58 5.81 -13.92
CA PRO A 130 -10.82 6.70 -13.02
C PRO A 130 -9.59 7.32 -13.71
N LEU A 131 -9.82 8.13 -14.76
CA LEU A 131 -8.76 8.72 -15.59
C LEU A 131 -7.80 9.64 -14.83
N ALA A 132 -8.25 10.25 -13.73
CA ALA A 132 -7.46 11.19 -12.93
C ALA A 132 -6.62 10.50 -11.83
N ASP A 133 -6.88 9.23 -11.53
CA ASP A 133 -6.28 8.54 -10.40
C ASP A 133 -4.96 7.85 -10.76
N GLY A 134 -4.06 7.75 -9.77
CA GLY A 134 -2.86 6.96 -9.90
C GLY A 134 -3.12 5.44 -9.84
N PRO A 135 -2.17 4.61 -10.30
CA PRO A 135 -2.37 3.16 -10.42
C PRO A 135 -2.72 2.45 -9.11
N THR A 136 -2.32 2.98 -7.97
CA THR A 136 -2.69 2.43 -6.65
C THR A 136 -4.19 2.58 -6.37
N ILE A 137 -4.72 3.78 -6.59
CA ILE A 137 -6.15 4.09 -6.35
C ILE A 137 -7.00 3.41 -7.42
N GLN A 138 -6.57 3.42 -8.68
CA GLN A 138 -7.27 2.69 -9.75
C GLN A 138 -7.41 1.20 -9.42
N ARG A 139 -6.34 0.55 -8.92
CA ARG A 139 -6.40 -0.87 -8.52
C ARG A 139 -7.27 -1.11 -7.29
N ALA A 140 -7.31 -0.17 -6.34
CA ALA A 140 -8.21 -0.24 -5.19
C ALA A 140 -9.67 -0.17 -5.66
N GLY A 141 -9.99 0.80 -6.52
CA GLY A 141 -11.31 0.96 -7.11
C GLY A 141 -11.74 -0.27 -7.92
N ALA A 142 -10.84 -0.84 -8.75
CA ALA A 142 -11.11 -2.07 -9.49
C ALA A 142 -11.49 -3.24 -8.57
N ARG A 143 -10.73 -3.46 -7.47
CA ARG A 143 -11.04 -4.52 -6.49
C ARG A 143 -12.39 -4.29 -5.78
N ALA A 144 -12.77 -3.03 -5.55
CA ALA A 144 -14.05 -2.69 -4.95
C ALA A 144 -15.21 -2.94 -5.91
N LEU A 145 -15.09 -2.50 -7.17
CA LEU A 145 -16.10 -2.72 -8.23
C LEU A 145 -16.31 -4.21 -8.53
N GLU A 146 -15.23 -5.01 -8.55
CA GLU A 146 -15.30 -6.47 -8.71
C GLU A 146 -16.18 -7.15 -7.63
N ARG A 147 -16.38 -6.49 -6.48
CA ARG A 147 -17.18 -6.97 -5.36
C ARG A 147 -18.58 -6.34 -5.29
N GLY A 148 -18.94 -5.50 -6.25
CA GLY A 148 -20.26 -4.87 -6.33
C GLY A 148 -20.48 -3.70 -5.37
N VAL A 149 -19.41 -3.03 -4.96
CA VAL A 149 -19.47 -1.72 -4.30
C VAL A 149 -19.72 -0.65 -5.37
#